data_AF-A0A8T4SIM9-F1
#
_entry.id   AF-A0A8T4SIM9-F1
#
_cell.length_a   1.000
_cell.length_b   1.000
_cell.length_c   1.000
_cell.angle_alpha   90.00
_cell.angle_beta   90.00
_cell.angle_gamma   90.00
#
_symmetry.space_group_name_H-M   'P 1'
#
loop_
_entity.id
_entity.type
_entity.pdbx_description
1 polymer ?
#
loop_
_entity_poly.entity_id
_entity_poly.type
_entity_poly.pdbx_seq_one_letter_code
_entity_poly.pdbx_strand_id
1 'polypeptide(L)'
;MITTIQVEGKVKDKLDELKVHPRESYNDLIIRLLENNSLKDTSKESLIETIETLSDPETMRDIADALENYEKGEFVEFEKLKKELGLNV
;
A
#
# COMPACT_ATOMS: atom_id res chain seq x y z
N MET A 1 -11.53 -25.86 14.76
CA MET A 1 -10.76 -26.52 15.84
C MET A 1 -9.85 -25.48 16.45
N ILE A 2 -9.80 -25.35 17.78
CA ILE A 2 -8.91 -24.38 18.44
C ILE A 2 -7.60 -25.11 18.76
N THR A 3 -6.48 -24.48 18.41
CA THR A 3 -5.14 -24.96 18.72
C THR A 3 -4.38 -23.89 19.49
N THR A 4 -3.25 -24.26 20.10
CA THR A 4 -2.39 -23.34 20.86
C THR A 4 -1.04 -23.19 20.16
N ILE A 5 -0.50 -21.98 20.17
CA ILE A 5 0.85 -21.67 19.72
C ILE A 5 1.61 -21.02 20.88
N GLN A 6 2.87 -21.39 21.04
CA GLN A 6 3.73 -20.76 22.03
C GLN A 6 4.48 -19.60 21.36
N VAL A 7 4.48 -18.44 22.00
CA VAL A 7 5.21 -17.25 21.56
C VAL A 7 5.99 -16.67 22.73
N GLU A 8 7.11 -16.00 22.43
CA GLU A 8 7.86 -15.25 23.44
C GLU A 8 7.04 -14.06 23.96
N GLY A 9 7.27 -13.64 25.20
CA GLY A 9 6.61 -12.47 25.79
C GLY A 9 6.79 -11.20 24.95
N LYS A 10 8.03 -10.96 24.47
CA LYS A 10 8.34 -9.82 23.59
C LYS A 10 7.54 -9.84 22.29
N VAL A 11 7.26 -11.02 21.74
CA VAL A 11 6.45 -11.16 20.52
C VAL A 11 4.99 -10.83 20.83
N LYS A 12 4.46 -11.32 21.96
CA LYS A 12 3.11 -10.96 22.42
C LYS A 12 2.97 -9.44 22.60
N ASP A 13 3.95 -8.78 23.20
CA ASP A 13 3.91 -7.34 23.44
C ASP A 13 3.85 -6.56 22.11
N LYS A 14 4.65 -6.98 21.11
CA LYS A 14 4.56 -6.43 19.75
C LYS A 14 3.20 -6.69 19.10
N LEU A 15 2.63 -7.88 19.29
CA LEU A 15 1.28 -8.17 18.77
C LEU A 15 0.22 -7.30 19.44
N ASP A 16 0.40 -6.89 20.70
CA ASP A 16 -0.51 -5.96 21.38
C ASP A 16 -0.42 -4.54 20.80
N GLU A 17 0.78 -4.05 20.49
CA GLU A 17 0.99 -2.76 19.82
C GLU A 17 0.40 -2.71 18.40
N LEU A 18 0.36 -3.84 17.71
CA LEU A 18 -0.16 -3.97 16.35
C LEU A 18 -1.70 -4.08 16.27
N LYS A 19 -2.40 -4.09 17.41
CA LYS A 19 -3.85 -4.12 17.43
C LYS A 19 -4.43 -2.78 16.97
N VAL A 20 -5.40 -2.85 16.06
CA VAL A 20 -6.17 -1.69 15.59
C VAL A 20 -7.10 -1.20 16.69
N HIS A 21 -7.63 -2.10 17.52
CA HIS A 21 -8.42 -1.75 18.69
C HIS A 21 -8.13 -2.68 19.88
N PRO A 22 -8.28 -2.23 21.14
CA PRO A 22 -7.96 -3.04 22.32
C PRO A 22 -8.71 -4.38 22.42
N ARG A 23 -9.85 -4.50 21.73
CA ARG A 23 -10.70 -5.70 21.69
C ARG A 23 -10.39 -6.65 20.52
N GLU A 24 -9.43 -6.34 19.66
CA GLU A 24 -9.09 -7.18 18.50
C GLU A 24 -8.50 -8.49 19.01
N SER A 25 -9.00 -9.62 18.49
CA SER A 25 -8.45 -10.91 18.88
C SER A 25 -7.09 -11.12 18.22
N TYR A 26 -6.20 -11.89 18.85
CA TYR A 26 -4.94 -12.24 18.19
C TYR A 26 -5.16 -13.03 16.89
N ASN A 27 -6.26 -13.79 16.79
CA ASN A 27 -6.57 -14.50 15.55
C ASN A 27 -6.91 -13.53 14.42
N ASP A 28 -7.73 -12.51 14.68
CA ASP A 28 -8.08 -11.50 13.66
C ASP A 28 -6.84 -10.71 13.23
N LEU A 29 -6.00 -10.32 14.21
CA LEU A 29 -4.73 -9.67 13.93
C LEU A 29 -3.81 -10.55 13.10
N ILE A 30 -3.63 -11.83 13.47
CA ILE A 30 -2.77 -12.77 12.74
C ILE A 30 -3.32 -13.02 11.34
N ILE A 31 -4.64 -13.16 11.17
CA ILE A 31 -5.28 -13.28 9.85
C ILE A 31 -5.00 -12.04 9.03
N ARG A 32 -5.21 -10.84 9.56
CA ARG A 32 -4.91 -9.58 8.87
C ARG A 32 -3.44 -9.46 8.49
N LEU A 33 -2.52 -9.83 9.38
CA LEU A 33 -1.09 -9.86 9.07
C LEU A 33 -0.79 -10.88 7.97
N LEU A 34 -1.42 -12.05 8.02
CA LEU A 34 -1.27 -13.08 7.01
C LEU A 34 -1.92 -12.65 5.69
N GLU A 35 -3.02 -11.92 5.67
CA GLU A 35 -3.64 -11.40 4.45
C GLU A 35 -2.79 -10.28 3.84
N ASN A 36 -2.26 -9.38 4.67
CA ASN A 36 -1.33 -8.32 4.23
C ASN A 36 0.04 -8.88 3.78
N ASN A 37 0.51 -9.98 4.37
CA ASN A 37 1.73 -10.67 3.94
C ASN A 37 1.45 -11.77 2.90
N SER A 38 0.20 -12.17 2.72
CA SER A 38 -0.20 -13.14 1.73
C SER A 38 -0.21 -12.38 0.42
N LEU A 39 0.84 -12.62 -0.35
CA LEU A 39 1.03 -12.40 -1.78
C LEU A 39 -0.10 -12.99 -2.65
N LYS A 40 -1.36 -12.84 -2.25
CA LYS A 40 -2.54 -13.42 -2.90
C LYS A 40 -3.28 -12.46 -3.80
N ASP A 41 -2.88 -11.18 -3.85
CA ASP A 41 -3.35 -10.26 -4.89
C ASP A 41 -2.31 -9.22 -5.32
N THR A 42 -1.07 -9.69 -5.43
CA THR A 42 0.00 -9.00 -6.13
C THR A 42 0.94 -10.12 -6.53
N SER A 43 1.03 -10.44 -7.82
CA SER A 43 2.06 -11.37 -8.25
C SER A 43 3.40 -10.84 -7.73
N LYS A 44 4.31 -11.74 -7.38
CA LYS A 44 5.68 -11.35 -6.99
C LYS A 44 6.30 -10.43 -8.07
N GLU A 45 5.87 -10.59 -9.31
CA GLU A 45 6.17 -9.71 -10.45
C GLU A 45 5.61 -8.30 -10.25
N SER A 46 4.35 -8.09 -9.88
CA SER A 46 3.78 -6.76 -9.63
C SER A 46 4.47 -5.99 -8.50
N LEU A 47 4.91 -6.67 -7.43
CA LEU A 47 5.66 -6.01 -6.35
C LEU A 47 7.10 -5.69 -6.75
N ILE A 48 7.77 -6.58 -7.49
CA ILE A 48 9.10 -6.30 -8.05
C ILE A 48 9.01 -5.14 -9.05
N GLU A 49 8.01 -5.14 -9.94
CA GLU A 49 7.74 -4.08 -10.89
C GLU A 49 7.41 -2.75 -10.19
N THR A 50 6.61 -2.76 -9.13
CA THR A 50 6.33 -1.56 -8.33
C THR A 50 7.60 -1.05 -7.64
N ILE A 51 8.42 -1.95 -7.09
CA ILE A 51 9.69 -1.58 -6.47
C ILE A 51 10.68 -1.06 -7.52
N GLU A 52 10.80 -1.67 -8.69
CA GLU A 52 11.66 -1.23 -9.79
C GLU A 52 11.22 0.14 -10.32
N THR A 53 9.91 0.33 -10.54
CA THR A 53 9.33 1.61 -11.01
C THR A 53 9.52 2.71 -9.97
N LEU A 54 9.33 2.43 -8.68
CA LEU A 54 9.54 3.42 -7.61
C LEU A 54 11.01 3.56 -7.19
N SER A 55 11.90 2.68 -7.65
CA SER A 55 13.35 2.81 -7.45
C SER A 55 13.99 3.65 -8.56
N ASP A 56 13.29 3.89 -9.67
CA ASP A 56 13.75 4.78 -10.72
C ASP A 56 13.76 6.24 -10.21
N PRO A 57 14.94 6.88 -10.13
CA PRO A 57 15.05 8.24 -9.62
C PRO A 57 14.30 9.28 -10.46
N GLU A 58 14.13 9.05 -11.76
CA GLU A 58 13.38 9.94 -12.65
C GLU A 58 11.89 9.88 -12.34
N THR A 59 11.33 8.67 -12.23
CA THR A 59 9.92 8.48 -11.84
C THR A 59 9.59 9.14 -10.49
N MET A 60 10.44 8.97 -9.47
CA MET A 60 10.23 9.60 -8.17
C MET A 60 10.31 11.13 -8.24
N ARG A 61 11.15 11.67 -9.13
CA ARG A 61 11.27 13.10 -9.37
C ARG A 61 10.05 13.65 -10.10
N ASP A 62 9.57 12.97 -11.15
CA ASP A 62 8.39 13.37 -11.90
C ASP A 62 7.14 13.41 -11.01
N ILE A 63 7.01 12.44 -10.08
CA ILE A 63 5.94 12.45 -9.08
C ILE A 63 6.06 13.68 -8.16
N ALA A 64 7.26 14.00 -7.68
CA ALA A 64 7.49 15.16 -6.83
C ALA A 64 7.17 16.48 -7.54
N ASP A 65 7.63 16.63 -8.79
CA ASP A 65 7.37 17.80 -9.62
C ASP A 65 5.87 17.94 -9.92
N ALA A 66 5.16 16.84 -10.19
CA ALA A 66 3.72 16.84 -10.40
C ALA A 66 2.93 17.29 -9.16
N LEU A 67 3.37 16.87 -7.96
CA LEU A 67 2.79 17.31 -6.70
C LEU A 67 3.00 18.81 -6.48
N GLU A 68 4.20 19.32 -6.75
CA GLU A 68 4.51 20.76 -6.63
C GLU A 68 3.66 21.60 -7.60
N ASN A 69 3.53 21.14 -8.84
CA ASN A 69 2.69 21.82 -9.84
C ASN A 69 1.21 21.82 -9.43
N TYR A 70 0.72 20.71 -8.86
CA TYR A 70 -0.64 20.66 -8.32
C TYR A 70 -0.86 21.70 -7.20
N GLU A 71 0.08 21.83 -6.26
CA GLU A 71 0.01 22.84 -5.19
C GLU A 71 0.06 24.28 -5.73
N LYS A 72 0.80 24.52 -6.82
CA LYS A 72 0.82 25.82 -7.52
C LYS A 72 -0.44 26.09 -8.34
N GLY A 73 -1.34 25.11 -8.46
CA GLY A 73 -2.52 25.19 -9.33
C GLY A 73 -2.21 24.99 -10.81
N GLU A 74 -1.01 24.51 -11.14
CA GLU A 74 -0.54 24.21 -12.49
C GLU A 74 -0.95 22.79 -12.88
N PHE A 75 -2.26 22.58 -13.05
CA PHE A 75 -2.82 21.31 -13.51
C PHE A 75 -3.85 21.51 -14.62
N VAL A 76 -4.12 20.44 -15.36
CA VAL A 76 -5.22 20.40 -16.34
C VAL A 76 -6.35 19.56 -15.79
N GLU A 77 -7.58 20.02 -16.00
CA GLU A 77 -8.76 19.24 -15.65
C GLU A 77 -8.85 17.98 -16.52
N PHE A 78 -9.32 16.90 -15.91
CA PHE A 78 -9.37 15.59 -16.55
C PHE A 78 -10.21 15.58 -17.83
N GLU A 79 -11.32 16.33 -17.87
CA GLU A 79 -12.18 16.45 -19.05
C GLU A 79 -11.48 17.17 -20.22
N LYS A 80 -10.67 18.18 -19.92
CA LYS A 80 -9.87 18.89 -20.93
C LYS A 80 -8.77 17.97 -21.47
N LEU A 81 -8.09 17.24 -20.58
CA LEU A 81 -7.04 16.29 -20.94
C LEU A 81 -7.58 15.15 -21.84
N LYS A 82 -8.75 14.59 -21.52
CA LYS A 82 -9.42 13.59 -22.37
C LYS A 82 -9.65 14.08 -23.79
N LYS A 83 -10.14 15.32 -23.93
CA LYS A 83 -10.42 15.94 -25.22
C LYS A 83 -9.13 16.15 -26.04
N GLU A 84 -8.04 16.57 -25.41
CA GLU A 84 -6.73 16.73 -26.06
C GLU A 84 -6.14 15.39 -26.51
N LEU A 85 -6.34 14.33 -25.73
CA LEU A 85 -5.87 12.97 -26.04
C LEU A 85 -6.81 12.19 -26.98
N GLY A 86 -7.96 12.76 -27.37
CA GLY A 86 -8.95 12.09 -28.22
C GLY A 86 -9.61 10.88 -27.56
N LEU A 87 -9.59 10.79 -26.23
CA LEU A 87 -10.19 9.72 -25.45
C LEU A 87 -11.71 9.99 -25.32
N ASN A 88 -12.49 9.48 -26.27
CA ASN A 88 -13.95 9.48 -26.18
C ASN A 88 -14.39 8.33 -25.24
N VAL A 89 -14.77 8.68 -24.00
CA VAL A 89 -15.39 7.76 -23.03
C VAL A 89 -16.85 8.13 -22.85
#